data_AF-A0A453D939-F1
#
_entry.id   AF-A0A453D939-F1
#
_cell.length_a   1.000
_cell.length_b   1.000
_cell.length_c   1.000
_cell.angle_alpha   90.00
_cell.angle_beta   90.00
_cell.angle_gamma   90.00
#
_symmetry.space_group_name_H-M   'P 1'
#
loop_
_entity.id
_entity.type
_entity.pdbx_description
1 polymer ?
#
loop_
_entity_poly.entity_id
_entity_poly.type
_entity_poly.pdbx_seq_one_letter_code
_entity_poly.pdbx_strand_id
1 'polypeptide(L)'
;MDVGSVMLVLAILGLIFSVLGLQCFVSLLVIAGWVFVTVTLMMAGGFVLLHNVVGDTCVAMDEWVTHPQDHTALDDILPCVDVGTANESMHRSEEVTAQLVALVNNVIVNISNRDFPPGLQPLYFNQSGPKMPVLCNPLKPDMSPRECASGEVDFKTAPGEWKKFQCQAKGPAGKEVCTTVGRVTPAAYNQMTAAASISMGLYEYGPFLMNLQDCTFVRETFTSISVNNCPGLRYFSKTVYHGLILVSASVMVSIVCWMVHTRQRSLRGKQE
;
A
#
# COMPACT_ATOMS: atom_id res chain seq x y z
N MET A 1 -39.65 -2.83 -7.96
CA MET A 1 -40.41 -1.71 -8.54
C MET A 1 -39.38 -0.70 -9.01
N ASP A 2 -39.26 -0.50 -10.32
CA ASP A 2 -38.33 0.47 -10.88
C ASP A 2 -38.68 1.87 -10.39
N VAL A 3 -37.67 2.74 -10.27
CA VAL A 3 -37.86 4.14 -9.83
C VAL A 3 -38.90 4.84 -10.70
N GLY A 4 -38.94 4.54 -12.00
CA GLY A 4 -39.96 5.04 -12.94
C GLY A 4 -41.38 4.65 -12.55
N SER A 5 -41.61 3.40 -12.13
CA SER A 5 -42.94 2.91 -11.72
C SER A 5 -43.42 3.59 -10.44
N VAL A 6 -42.53 3.85 -9.49
CA VAL A 6 -42.86 4.60 -8.26
C VAL A 6 -43.21 6.05 -8.59
N MET A 7 -42.42 6.70 -9.45
CA MET A 7 -42.67 8.09 -9.87
C MET A 7 -43.99 8.24 -10.63
N LEU A 8 -44.33 7.26 -11.49
CA LEU A 8 -45.61 7.24 -12.21
C LEU A 8 -46.79 7.14 -11.24
N VAL A 9 -46.74 6.23 -10.27
CA VAL A 9 -47.80 6.06 -9.27
C VAL A 9 -47.97 7.32 -8.42
N LEU A 10 -46.85 7.93 -7.99
CA LEU A 10 -46.88 9.20 -7.25
C LEU A 10 -47.46 10.35 -8.08
N ALA A 11 -47.14 10.40 -9.38
CA ALA A 11 -47.70 11.40 -10.29
C ALA A 11 -49.22 11.24 -10.45
N ILE A 12 -49.70 10.00 -10.61
CA ILE A 12 -51.13 9.69 -10.73
C ILE A 12 -51.86 10.00 -9.42
N LEU A 13 -51.32 9.60 -8.27
CA LEU A 13 -51.92 9.90 -6.97
C LEU A 13 -51.98 11.41 -6.71
N GLY A 14 -50.91 12.15 -7.03
CA GLY A 14 -50.89 13.61 -6.91
C GLY A 14 -51.92 14.29 -7.81
N LEU A 15 -52.14 13.79 -9.03
CA LEU A 15 -53.22 14.25 -9.91
C LEU A 15 -54.61 13.96 -9.32
N ILE A 16 -54.85 12.74 -8.83
CA ILE A 16 -56.13 12.35 -8.23
C ILE A 16 -56.44 13.24 -7.00
N PHE A 17 -55.48 13.48 -6.12
CA PHE A 17 -55.66 14.35 -4.96
C PHE A 17 -55.87 15.82 -5.35
N SER A 18 -55.20 16.30 -6.41
CA SER A 18 -55.43 17.63 -6.98
C SER A 18 -56.86 17.80 -7.52
N VAL A 19 -57.39 16.76 -8.17
CA VAL A 19 -58.77 16.72 -8.68
C VAL A 19 -59.80 16.57 -7.56
N LEU A 20 -59.51 15.83 -6.49
CA LEU A 20 -60.40 15.69 -5.33
C LEU A 20 -60.43 16.93 -4.42
N GLY A 21 -59.46 17.85 -4.55
CA GLY A 21 -59.48 19.15 -3.85
C GLY A 21 -58.96 19.09 -2.41
N LEU A 22 -58.23 18.03 -2.06
CA LEU A 22 -57.60 17.86 -0.74
C LEU A 22 -56.36 18.76 -0.62
N GLN A 23 -56.57 20.03 -0.26
CA GLN A 23 -55.52 21.06 -0.20
C GLN A 23 -54.32 20.67 0.69
N CYS A 24 -54.56 19.98 1.82
CA CYS A 24 -53.49 19.56 2.73
C CYS A 24 -52.52 18.56 2.07
N PHE A 25 -53.05 17.54 1.38
CA PHE A 25 -52.23 16.52 0.72
C PHE A 25 -51.44 17.08 -0.46
N VAL A 26 -52.04 18.00 -1.23
CA VAL A 26 -51.32 18.65 -2.34
C VAL A 26 -50.17 19.52 -1.82
N SER A 27 -50.39 20.31 -0.77
CA SER A 27 -49.32 21.11 -0.15
C SER A 27 -48.17 20.24 0.36
N LEU A 28 -48.46 19.10 1.01
CA LEU A 28 -47.43 18.16 1.45
C LEU A 28 -46.64 17.56 0.28
N LEU A 29 -47.31 17.17 -0.80
CA LEU A 29 -46.66 16.64 -2.02
C LEU A 29 -45.77 17.68 -2.71
N VAL A 30 -46.20 18.95 -2.73
CA VAL A 30 -45.39 20.05 -3.28
C VAL A 30 -44.13 20.25 -2.44
N ILE A 31 -44.24 20.31 -1.11
CA ILE A 31 -43.08 20.46 -0.21
C ILE A 31 -42.13 19.27 -0.37
N ALA A 32 -42.64 18.04 -0.30
CA ALA A 32 -41.84 16.83 -0.46
C ALA A 32 -41.17 16.76 -1.84
N GLY A 33 -41.88 17.15 -2.90
CA GLY A 33 -41.36 17.21 -4.25
C GLY A 33 -40.21 18.21 -4.42
N TRP A 34 -40.33 19.41 -3.83
CA TRP A 34 -39.24 20.39 -3.83
C TRP A 34 -38.01 19.91 -3.06
N VAL A 35 -38.19 19.25 -1.90
CA VAL A 35 -37.09 18.62 -1.16
C VAL A 35 -36.43 17.53 -1.99
N PHE A 36 -37.20 16.71 -2.71
CA PHE A 36 -36.66 15.69 -3.60
C PHE A 36 -35.86 16.29 -4.76
N VAL A 37 -36.34 17.39 -5.36
CA VAL A 37 -35.64 18.12 -6.43
C VAL A 37 -34.31 18.69 -5.92
N THR A 38 -34.27 19.32 -4.75
CA THR A 38 -33.01 19.89 -4.21
C THR A 38 -31.99 18.80 -3.91
N VAL A 39 -32.42 17.69 -3.29
CA VAL A 39 -31.54 16.55 -2.97
C VAL A 39 -31.00 15.89 -4.25
N THR A 40 -31.84 15.67 -5.26
CA THR A 40 -31.40 15.08 -6.54
C THR A 40 -30.44 15.98 -7.32
N LEU A 41 -30.63 17.31 -7.30
CA LEU A 41 -29.70 18.26 -7.92
C LEU A 41 -28.36 18.32 -7.17
N MET A 42 -28.39 18.30 -5.84
CA MET A 42 -27.15 18.26 -5.04
C MET A 42 -26.35 16.99 -5.32
N MET A 43 -27.02 15.83 -5.37
CA MET A 43 -26.38 14.57 -5.78
C MET A 43 -25.86 14.64 -7.21
N ALA A 44 -26.62 15.18 -8.16
CA ALA A 44 -26.18 15.33 -9.55
C ALA A 44 -24.90 16.17 -9.64
N GLY A 45 -24.83 17.30 -8.91
CA GLY A 45 -23.63 18.13 -8.82
C GLY A 45 -22.44 17.35 -8.26
N GLY A 46 -22.64 16.56 -7.21
CA GLY A 46 -21.62 15.66 -6.67
C GLY A 46 -21.11 14.66 -7.70
N PHE A 47 -22.00 14.01 -8.45
CA PHE A 47 -21.61 13.06 -9.52
C PHE A 47 -20.90 13.73 -10.70
N VAL A 48 -21.20 15.00 -11.01
CA VAL A 48 -20.46 15.78 -12.02
C VAL A 48 -19.03 16.03 -11.55
N LEU A 49 -18.84 16.43 -10.28
CA LEU A 49 -17.50 16.59 -9.71
C LEU A 49 -16.74 15.26 -9.72
N LEU A 50 -17.38 14.17 -9.30
CA LEU A 50 -16.79 12.83 -9.36
C LEU A 50 -16.41 12.45 -10.78
N HIS A 51 -17.22 12.74 -11.79
CA HIS A 51 -16.91 12.46 -13.18
C HIS A 51 -15.63 13.16 -13.65
N ASN A 52 -15.46 14.43 -13.29
CA ASN A 52 -14.27 15.20 -13.65
C ASN A 52 -13.04 14.71 -12.88
N VAL A 53 -13.13 14.54 -11.56
CA VAL A 53 -12.01 14.07 -10.72
C VAL A 53 -11.54 12.68 -11.17
N VAL A 54 -12.47 11.77 -11.47
CA VAL A 54 -12.14 10.45 -12.00
C VAL A 54 -11.50 10.58 -13.37
N GLY A 55 -12.03 11.42 -14.25
CA GLY A 55 -11.44 11.67 -15.57
C GLY A 55 -10.00 12.16 -15.48
N ASP A 56 -9.75 13.18 -14.66
CA ASP A 56 -8.43 13.79 -14.46
C ASP A 56 -7.46 12.79 -13.82
N THR A 57 -7.90 12.07 -12.79
CA THR A 57 -7.10 11.00 -12.15
C THR A 57 -6.73 9.91 -13.15
N CYS A 58 -7.68 9.46 -13.98
CA CYS A 58 -7.44 8.41 -14.96
C CYS A 58 -6.44 8.86 -16.04
N VAL A 59 -6.53 10.11 -16.52
CA VAL A 59 -5.55 10.65 -17.48
C VAL A 59 -4.17 10.76 -16.82
N ALA A 60 -4.09 11.27 -15.60
CA ALA A 60 -2.83 11.39 -14.86
C ALA A 60 -2.17 10.02 -14.61
N MET A 61 -2.96 8.99 -14.28
CA MET A 61 -2.45 7.62 -14.11
C MET A 61 -1.93 7.04 -15.43
N ASP A 62 -2.61 7.29 -16.55
CA ASP A 62 -2.20 6.81 -17.88
C ASP A 62 -0.92 7.50 -18.39
N GLU A 63 -0.84 8.82 -18.19
CA GLU A 63 0.34 9.63 -18.54
C GLU A 63 1.58 9.19 -17.75
N TRP A 64 1.43 8.95 -16.45
CA TRP A 64 2.53 8.45 -15.61
C TRP A 64 2.97 7.04 -16.00
N VAL A 65 2.03 6.14 -16.34
CA VAL A 65 2.37 4.78 -16.80
C VAL A 65 3.17 4.80 -18.10
N THR A 66 2.84 5.71 -19.02
CA THR A 66 3.48 5.81 -20.34
C THR A 66 4.83 6.52 -20.29
N HIS A 67 4.98 7.52 -19.40
CA HIS A 67 6.19 8.34 -19.27
C HIS A 67 6.63 8.48 -17.80
N PRO A 68 7.09 7.39 -17.16
CA PRO A 68 7.41 7.39 -15.72
C PRO A 68 8.69 8.15 -15.34
N GLN A 69 9.50 8.54 -16.32
CA GLN A 69 10.77 9.26 -16.12
C GLN A 69 10.65 10.76 -16.47
N ASP A 70 9.49 11.19 -16.97
CA ASP A 70 9.21 12.59 -17.25
C ASP A 70 8.56 13.25 -16.03
N HIS A 71 8.71 14.58 -15.91
CA HIS A 71 8.05 15.35 -14.86
C HIS A 71 6.52 15.30 -15.02
N THR A 72 5.90 14.39 -14.29
CA THR A 72 4.45 14.20 -14.25
C THR A 72 3.91 14.58 -12.88
N ALA A 73 2.60 14.77 -12.76
CA ALA A 73 1.95 15.13 -11.50
C ALA A 73 2.13 14.09 -10.37
N LEU A 74 2.62 12.90 -10.69
CA LEU A 74 2.79 11.77 -9.77
C LEU A 74 4.26 11.42 -9.47
N ASP A 75 5.22 12.00 -10.20
CA ASP A 75 6.66 11.77 -10.05
C ASP A 75 7.18 12.19 -8.66
N ASP A 76 6.75 13.35 -8.15
CA ASP A 76 7.13 13.86 -6.83
C ASP A 76 6.67 12.98 -5.65
N ILE A 77 5.64 12.15 -5.85
CA ILE A 77 5.06 11.27 -4.82
C ILE A 77 5.63 9.85 -4.91
N LEU A 78 6.00 9.42 -6.12
CA LEU A 78 6.52 8.09 -6.45
C LEU A 78 7.86 8.24 -7.16
N PRO A 79 8.97 8.50 -6.43
CA PRO A 79 10.30 8.62 -7.03
C PRO A 79 10.79 7.25 -7.47
N CYS A 80 10.39 6.86 -8.67
CA CYS A 80 10.73 5.60 -9.29
C CYS A 80 12.09 5.69 -9.94
N VAL A 81 12.96 4.74 -9.63
CA VAL A 81 14.30 4.66 -10.19
C VAL A 81 14.26 3.70 -11.37
N ASP A 82 15.05 3.92 -12.41
CA ASP A 82 15.06 3.02 -13.57
C ASP A 82 15.53 1.60 -13.19
N VAL A 83 15.04 0.59 -13.92
CA VAL A 83 15.40 -0.83 -13.75
C VAL A 83 16.92 -1.04 -13.66
N GLY A 84 17.71 -0.27 -14.42
CA GLY A 84 19.16 -0.38 -14.46
C GLY A 84 19.80 0.04 -13.14
N THR A 85 19.45 1.23 -12.65
CA THR A 85 19.92 1.77 -11.37
C THR A 85 19.38 0.98 -10.18
N ALA A 86 18.15 0.46 -10.27
CA ALA A 86 17.62 -0.49 -9.30
C ALA A 86 18.50 -1.74 -9.27
N ASN A 87 18.77 -2.36 -10.43
CA ASN A 87 19.58 -3.59 -10.50
C ASN A 87 21.01 -3.36 -9.97
N GLU A 88 21.60 -2.19 -10.20
CA GLU A 88 22.86 -1.80 -9.57
C GLU A 88 22.74 -1.72 -8.03
N SER A 89 21.66 -1.13 -7.52
CA SER A 89 21.39 -1.03 -6.07
C SER A 89 21.27 -2.42 -5.42
N MET A 90 20.63 -3.37 -6.10
CA MET A 90 20.54 -4.76 -5.66
C MET A 90 21.91 -5.44 -5.64
N HIS A 91 22.68 -5.31 -6.72
CA HIS A 91 24.03 -5.86 -6.77
C HIS A 91 24.93 -5.29 -5.65
N ARG A 92 24.76 -4.01 -5.30
CA ARG A 92 25.44 -3.40 -4.14
C ARG A 92 24.96 -3.98 -2.81
N SER A 93 23.67 -4.25 -2.66
CA SER A 93 23.12 -4.90 -1.45
C SER A 93 23.66 -6.33 -1.27
N GLU A 94 23.75 -7.09 -2.36
CA GLU A 94 24.35 -8.43 -2.38
C GLU A 94 25.84 -8.38 -2.03
N GLU A 95 26.57 -7.39 -2.56
CA GLU A 95 27.97 -7.14 -2.23
C GLU A 95 28.16 -6.85 -0.74
N VAL A 96 27.36 -5.96 -0.16
CA VAL A 96 27.39 -5.66 1.28
C VAL A 96 27.07 -6.91 2.12
N THR A 97 26.12 -7.72 1.69
CA THR A 97 25.78 -8.99 2.35
C THR A 97 26.96 -9.95 2.35
N ALA A 98 27.62 -10.14 1.21
CA ALA A 98 28.79 -10.99 1.08
C ALA A 98 29.96 -10.48 1.94
N GLN A 99 30.19 -9.16 1.98
CA GLN A 99 31.22 -8.54 2.81
C GLN A 99 30.94 -8.72 4.31
N LEU A 100 29.68 -8.59 4.73
CA LEU A 100 29.29 -8.76 6.14
C LEU A 100 29.47 -10.21 6.61
N VAL A 101 29.08 -11.18 5.76
CA VAL A 101 29.36 -12.60 6.02
C VAL A 101 30.86 -12.87 6.10
N ALA A 102 31.65 -12.31 5.17
CA ALA A 102 33.10 -12.46 5.17
C ALA A 102 33.73 -11.89 6.45
N LEU A 103 33.24 -10.75 6.95
CA LEU A 103 33.70 -10.15 8.21
C LEU A 103 33.43 -11.07 9.40
N VAL A 104 32.20 -11.61 9.51
CA VAL A 104 31.83 -12.54 10.57
C VAL A 104 32.68 -13.82 10.50
N ASN A 105 32.87 -14.37 9.30
CA ASN A 105 33.69 -15.56 9.11
C ASN A 105 35.17 -15.32 9.41
N ASN A 106 35.69 -14.12 9.14
CA ASN A 106 37.03 -13.74 9.53
C ASN A 106 37.18 -13.74 11.05
N VAL A 107 36.22 -13.15 11.78
CA VAL A 107 36.20 -13.19 13.25
C VAL A 107 36.14 -14.62 13.76
N ILE A 108 35.26 -15.46 13.20
CA ILE A 108 35.13 -16.87 13.62
C ILE A 108 36.43 -17.64 13.40
N VAL A 109 37.01 -17.58 12.20
CA VAL A 109 38.18 -18.40 11.83
C VAL A 109 39.47 -17.86 12.43
N ASN A 110 39.70 -16.55 12.40
CA ASN A 110 40.97 -15.94 12.79
C ASN A 110 41.02 -15.50 14.24
N ILE A 111 39.87 -15.26 14.90
CA ILE A 111 39.82 -14.78 16.28
C ILE A 111 39.27 -15.85 17.22
N SER A 112 38.03 -16.32 17.00
CA SER A 112 37.36 -17.26 17.91
C SER A 112 37.95 -18.67 17.85
N ASN A 113 38.21 -19.20 16.66
CA ASN A 113 38.72 -20.56 16.45
C ASN A 113 40.25 -20.67 16.56
N ARG A 114 40.96 -19.56 16.84
CA ARG A 114 42.39 -19.57 17.13
C ARG A 114 42.66 -19.50 18.62
N ASP A 115 43.71 -20.21 19.02
CA ASP A 115 44.21 -20.20 20.39
C ASP A 115 45.33 -19.15 20.47
N PHE A 116 45.01 -17.98 21.03
CA PHE A 116 46.00 -16.92 21.24
C PHE A 116 46.75 -17.13 22.56
N PRO A 117 48.01 -16.68 22.67
CA PRO A 117 48.72 -16.68 23.94
C PRO A 117 48.22 -15.54 24.86
N PRO A 118 48.33 -15.68 26.19
CA PRO A 118 47.78 -14.72 27.16
C PRO A 118 48.28 -13.26 27.03
N GLY A 119 49.44 -13.05 26.41
CA GLY A 119 50.04 -11.73 26.21
C GLY A 119 49.46 -10.92 25.05
N LEU A 120 48.57 -11.49 24.23
CA LEU A 120 48.08 -10.90 22.98
C LEU A 120 46.65 -10.34 23.14
N GLN A 121 46.48 -9.38 24.05
CA GLN A 121 45.23 -8.64 24.21
C GLN A 121 45.08 -7.59 23.09
N PRO A 122 43.89 -7.36 22.52
CA PRO A 122 42.55 -7.86 22.92
C PRO A 122 42.13 -9.19 22.28
N LEU A 123 43.00 -9.86 21.52
CA LEU A 123 42.67 -11.10 20.79
C LEU A 123 42.58 -12.33 21.70
N TYR A 124 43.24 -12.29 22.86
CA TYR A 124 43.16 -13.34 23.87
C TYR A 124 42.04 -13.10 24.87
N PHE A 125 41.14 -14.08 25.01
CA PHE A 125 40.07 -14.06 26.03
C PHE A 125 39.78 -15.44 26.61
N ASN A 126 40.78 -16.32 26.68
CA ASN A 126 40.67 -17.69 27.21
C ASN A 126 39.75 -18.60 26.37
N GLN A 127 39.97 -18.60 25.05
CA GLN A 127 39.24 -19.42 24.08
C GLN A 127 39.39 -20.92 24.37
N SER A 128 38.42 -21.52 25.06
CA SER A 128 38.40 -22.94 25.39
C SER A 128 37.17 -23.59 24.77
N GLY A 129 37.27 -24.78 24.18
CA GLY A 129 36.10 -25.51 23.63
C GLY A 129 36.18 -25.82 22.13
N PRO A 130 35.13 -26.46 21.57
CA PRO A 130 35.12 -26.89 20.17
C PRO A 130 35.06 -25.70 19.21
N LYS A 131 35.54 -25.92 17.98
CA LYS A 131 35.52 -24.89 16.92
C LYS A 131 34.08 -24.56 16.54
N MET A 132 33.83 -23.27 16.38
CA MET A 132 32.56 -22.71 15.98
C MET A 132 32.37 -22.81 14.47
N PRO A 133 31.17 -23.15 13.97
CA PRO A 133 30.87 -23.19 12.55
C PRO A 133 30.81 -21.78 11.96
N VAL A 134 31.21 -21.66 10.69
CA VAL A 134 31.17 -20.41 9.92
C VAL A 134 29.76 -20.11 9.42
N LEU A 135 29.46 -18.83 9.23
CA LEU A 135 28.23 -18.37 8.60
C LEU A 135 28.26 -18.70 7.10
N CYS A 136 27.18 -19.30 6.60
CA CYS A 136 27.04 -19.53 5.18
C CYS A 136 26.90 -18.20 4.43
N ASN A 137 27.64 -18.07 3.33
CA ASN A 137 27.37 -17.02 2.35
C ASN A 137 26.50 -17.61 1.25
N PRO A 138 25.24 -17.18 1.04
CA PRO A 138 24.42 -17.70 -0.04
C PRO A 138 24.93 -17.28 -1.44
N LEU A 139 25.88 -16.36 -1.51
CA LEU A 139 26.46 -15.86 -2.76
C LEU A 139 27.87 -16.41 -2.97
N LYS A 140 28.21 -16.67 -4.23
CA LYS A 140 29.57 -16.94 -4.69
C LYS A 140 30.34 -15.63 -4.95
N PRO A 141 31.67 -15.68 -5.16
CA PRO A 141 32.45 -14.49 -5.53
C PRO A 141 32.00 -13.82 -6.84
N ASP A 142 31.31 -14.55 -7.72
CA ASP A 142 30.69 -14.04 -8.95
C ASP A 142 29.24 -13.56 -8.75
N MET A 143 28.79 -13.41 -7.49
CA MET A 143 27.42 -13.09 -7.08
C MET A 143 26.36 -14.12 -7.50
N SER A 144 26.74 -15.27 -8.03
CA SER A 144 25.76 -16.32 -8.33
C SER A 144 25.31 -17.01 -7.03
N PRO A 145 24.05 -17.47 -6.96
CA PRO A 145 23.56 -18.20 -5.79
C PRO A 145 24.34 -19.51 -5.61
N ARG A 146 24.60 -19.88 -4.35
CA ARG A 146 25.15 -21.17 -3.94
C ARG A 146 24.37 -21.78 -2.78
N GLU A 147 24.40 -23.09 -2.73
CA GLU A 147 24.01 -23.82 -1.53
C GLU A 147 25.16 -23.83 -0.51
N CYS A 148 24.77 -23.84 0.76
CA CYS A 148 25.70 -23.89 1.88
C CYS A 148 26.36 -25.27 1.99
N ALA A 149 27.66 -25.30 2.25
CA ALA A 149 28.39 -26.55 2.42
C ALA A 149 28.08 -27.18 3.80
N SER A 150 28.28 -28.49 3.91
CA SER A 150 28.11 -29.20 5.19
C SER A 150 29.06 -28.64 6.25
N GLY A 151 28.48 -28.13 7.35
CA GLY A 151 29.22 -27.51 8.46
C GLY A 151 29.15 -25.98 8.50
N GLU A 152 28.59 -25.33 7.47
CA GLU A 152 28.18 -23.93 7.53
C GLU A 152 26.81 -23.79 8.21
N VAL A 153 26.58 -22.68 8.91
CA VAL A 153 25.28 -22.37 9.51
C VAL A 153 24.55 -21.31 8.68
N ASP A 154 23.24 -21.50 8.50
CA ASP A 154 22.39 -20.53 7.82
C ASP A 154 22.09 -19.33 8.72
N PHE A 155 21.70 -18.19 8.14
CA PHE A 155 21.39 -16.97 8.89
C PHE A 155 20.34 -17.19 9.99
N LYS A 156 19.30 -18.00 9.72
CA LYS A 156 18.22 -18.26 10.69
C LYS A 156 18.68 -19.11 11.86
N THR A 157 19.56 -20.08 11.62
CA THR A 157 20.00 -21.04 12.63
C THR A 157 21.27 -20.60 13.36
N ALA A 158 22.04 -19.68 12.77
CA ALA A 158 23.30 -19.19 13.31
C ALA A 158 23.22 -18.70 14.77
N PRO A 159 22.25 -17.85 15.20
CA PRO A 159 22.17 -17.41 16.59
C PRO A 159 22.00 -18.58 17.57
N GLY A 160 21.18 -19.57 17.22
CA GLY A 160 20.95 -20.76 18.05
C GLY A 160 22.19 -21.65 18.16
N GLU A 161 22.89 -21.87 17.05
CA GLU A 161 24.11 -22.68 17.02
C GLU A 161 25.28 -22.00 17.73
N TRP A 162 25.48 -20.70 17.50
CA TRP A 162 26.56 -19.94 18.10
C TRP A 162 26.42 -19.74 19.60
N LYS A 163 25.18 -19.72 20.11
CA LYS A 163 24.91 -19.60 21.55
C LYS A 163 25.55 -20.74 22.36
N LYS A 164 25.71 -21.93 21.76
CA LYS A 164 26.36 -23.10 22.40
C LYS A 164 27.86 -22.89 22.67
N PHE A 165 28.48 -21.92 21.99
CA PHE A 165 29.91 -21.61 22.10
C PHE A 165 30.18 -20.36 22.95
N GLN A 166 29.13 -19.73 23.48
CA GLN A 166 29.22 -18.54 24.32
C GLN A 166 29.77 -18.90 25.71
N CYS A 167 30.80 -18.19 26.16
CA CYS A 167 31.31 -18.29 27.52
C CYS A 167 30.64 -17.28 28.46
N GLN A 168 30.67 -17.55 29.76
CA GLN A 168 30.48 -16.49 30.76
C GLN A 168 31.77 -15.65 30.80
N ALA A 169 31.62 -14.33 30.76
CA ALA A 169 32.75 -13.41 30.70
C ALA A 169 32.81 -12.50 31.92
N LYS A 170 34.03 -12.09 32.28
CA LYS A 170 34.31 -11.09 33.33
C LYS A 170 35.15 -9.95 32.74
N GLY A 171 34.87 -8.73 33.17
CA GLY A 171 35.57 -7.52 32.73
C GLY A 171 34.64 -6.52 32.03
N PRO A 172 35.14 -5.32 31.69
CA PRO A 172 34.37 -4.35 30.91
C PRO A 172 34.23 -4.82 29.45
N ALA A 173 33.12 -4.44 28.80
CA ALA A 173 32.84 -4.77 27.40
C ALA A 173 34.05 -4.42 26.51
N GLY A 174 34.48 -5.39 25.69
CA GLY A 174 35.65 -5.25 24.80
C GLY A 174 37.00 -5.62 25.41
N LYS A 175 37.08 -5.88 26.72
CA LYS A 175 38.24 -6.52 27.40
C LYS A 175 37.79 -7.69 28.27
N GLU A 176 36.71 -8.32 27.85
CA GLU A 176 36.09 -9.46 28.49
C GLU A 176 36.98 -10.70 28.37
N VAL A 177 37.14 -11.42 29.47
CA VAL A 177 37.84 -12.71 29.50
C VAL A 177 36.84 -13.80 29.88
N CYS A 178 36.83 -14.90 29.14
CA CYS A 178 36.00 -16.06 29.44
C CYS A 178 36.42 -16.71 30.77
N THR A 179 35.45 -16.91 31.66
CA THR A 179 35.61 -17.66 32.92
C THR A 179 35.23 -19.13 32.77
N THR A 180 34.34 -19.45 31.82
CA THR A 180 33.93 -20.82 31.49
C THR A 180 34.48 -21.24 30.13
N VAL A 181 34.41 -22.54 29.83
CA VAL A 181 34.69 -23.06 28.48
C VAL A 181 33.75 -22.38 27.48
N GLY A 182 34.32 -21.74 26.47
CA GLY A 182 33.65 -21.14 25.32
C GLY A 182 34.63 -20.41 24.41
N ARG A 183 34.19 -20.11 23.18
CA ARG A 183 35.01 -19.49 22.12
C ARG A 183 34.58 -18.06 21.78
N VAL A 184 33.52 -17.56 22.40
CA VAL A 184 32.91 -16.26 22.09
C VAL A 184 32.44 -15.58 23.38
N THR A 185 32.79 -14.31 23.58
CA THR A 185 32.27 -13.51 24.70
C THR A 185 30.87 -12.96 24.39
N PRO A 186 30.07 -12.58 25.40
CA PRO A 186 28.74 -12.02 25.17
C PRO A 186 28.70 -10.81 24.23
N ALA A 187 29.67 -9.90 24.33
CA ALA A 187 29.75 -8.74 23.43
C ALA A 187 29.98 -9.16 21.96
N ALA A 188 30.93 -10.09 21.72
CA ALA A 188 31.21 -10.59 20.38
C ALA A 188 30.04 -11.39 19.80
N TYR A 189 29.37 -12.20 20.61
CA TYR A 189 28.17 -12.95 20.21
C TYR A 189 27.06 -12.02 19.72
N ASN A 190 26.77 -10.95 20.46
CA ASN A 190 25.74 -9.98 20.08
C ASN A 190 26.09 -9.26 18.77
N GLN A 191 27.35 -8.90 18.56
CA GLN A 191 27.78 -8.26 17.31
C GLN A 191 27.67 -9.21 16.11
N MET A 192 28.12 -10.46 16.26
CA MET A 192 28.04 -11.46 15.18
C MET A 192 26.60 -11.80 14.83
N THR A 193 25.73 -11.97 15.82
CA THR A 193 24.30 -12.24 15.58
C THR A 193 23.57 -11.05 14.97
N ALA A 194 23.90 -9.82 15.38
CA ALA A 194 23.37 -8.62 14.72
C ALA A 194 23.79 -8.55 13.24
N ALA A 195 25.07 -8.81 12.95
CA ALA A 195 25.57 -8.87 11.57
C ALA A 195 24.88 -9.96 10.73
N ALA A 196 24.65 -11.14 11.30
CA ALA A 196 23.93 -12.22 10.63
C ALA A 196 22.46 -11.84 10.34
N SER A 197 21.76 -11.22 11.29
CA SER A 197 20.38 -10.74 11.10
C SER A 197 20.27 -9.64 10.05
N ILE A 198 21.24 -8.72 9.99
CA ILE A 198 21.29 -7.68 8.94
C ILE A 198 21.52 -8.33 7.57
N SER A 199 22.48 -9.26 7.48
CA SER A 199 22.76 -10.01 6.26
C SER A 199 21.53 -10.76 5.76
N MET A 200 20.78 -11.39 6.68
CA MET A 200 19.51 -12.05 6.39
C MET A 200 18.48 -11.09 5.81
N GLY A 201 18.30 -9.93 6.44
CA GLY A 201 17.34 -8.93 6.00
C GLY A 201 17.67 -8.39 4.61
N LEU A 202 18.94 -8.08 4.35
CA LEU A 202 19.39 -7.60 3.04
C LEU A 202 19.19 -8.66 1.94
N TYR A 203 19.43 -9.93 2.25
CA TYR A 203 19.26 -11.03 1.31
C TYR A 203 17.78 -11.39 1.05
N GLU A 204 16.97 -11.57 2.09
CA GLU A 204 15.56 -11.98 1.93
C GLU A 204 14.67 -10.86 1.40
N TYR A 205 14.88 -9.62 1.85
CA TYR A 205 14.05 -8.48 1.43
C TYR A 205 14.61 -7.74 0.21
N GLY A 206 15.82 -8.06 -0.26
CA GLY A 206 16.44 -7.43 -1.43
C GLY A 206 15.53 -7.38 -2.66
N PRO A 207 14.94 -8.51 -3.12
CA PRO A 207 14.04 -8.54 -4.27
C PRO A 207 12.75 -7.72 -4.08
N PHE A 208 12.23 -7.64 -2.85
CA PHE A 208 11.06 -6.82 -2.55
C PHE A 208 11.39 -5.32 -2.59
N LEU A 209 12.51 -4.92 -1.97
CA LEU A 209 13.00 -3.54 -2.00
C LEU A 209 13.27 -3.08 -3.44
N MET A 210 13.75 -3.98 -4.28
CA MET A 210 13.93 -3.78 -5.71
C MET A 210 12.64 -3.48 -6.47
N ASN A 211 11.61 -4.30 -6.25
CA ASN A 211 10.32 -4.11 -6.89
C ASN A 211 9.62 -2.81 -6.45
N LEU A 212 9.91 -2.34 -5.24
CA LEU A 212 9.46 -1.02 -4.76
C LEU A 212 10.21 0.12 -5.46
N GLN A 213 11.51 -0.05 -5.70
CA GLN A 213 12.37 0.97 -6.29
C GLN A 213 12.10 1.19 -7.79
N ASP A 214 11.82 0.13 -8.54
CA ASP A 214 11.52 0.19 -9.99
C ASP A 214 10.05 0.52 -10.30
N CYS A 215 9.20 0.63 -9.26
CA CYS A 215 7.78 0.95 -9.38
C CYS A 215 6.95 0.07 -10.34
N THR A 216 7.49 -1.07 -10.78
CA THR A 216 6.79 -2.01 -11.66
C THR A 216 5.45 -2.43 -11.07
N PHE A 217 5.39 -2.64 -9.74
CA PHE A 217 4.14 -2.93 -9.02
C PHE A 217 3.09 -1.81 -9.18
N VAL A 218 3.52 -0.55 -9.05
CA VAL A 218 2.65 0.62 -9.16
C VAL A 218 2.20 0.81 -10.61
N ARG A 219 3.11 0.61 -11.58
CA ARG A 219 2.82 0.69 -13.01
C ARG A 219 1.80 -0.35 -13.45
N GLU A 220 1.95 -1.60 -13.04
CA GLU A 220 0.97 -2.65 -13.35
C GLU A 220 -0.40 -2.36 -12.74
N THR A 221 -0.42 -1.87 -11.50
CA THR A 221 -1.66 -1.52 -10.81
C THR A 221 -2.38 -0.36 -11.50
N PHE A 222 -1.66 0.72 -11.83
CA PHE A 222 -2.25 1.88 -12.50
C PHE A 222 -2.67 1.57 -13.93
N THR A 223 -1.92 0.75 -14.65
CA THR A 223 -2.32 0.25 -15.98
C THR A 223 -3.63 -0.52 -15.87
N SER A 224 -3.75 -1.42 -14.90
CA SER A 224 -4.97 -2.21 -14.69
C SER A 224 -6.17 -1.31 -14.36
N ILE A 225 -6.00 -0.31 -13.51
CA ILE A 225 -7.06 0.65 -13.15
C ILE A 225 -7.45 1.52 -14.36
N SER A 226 -6.46 2.07 -15.08
CA SER A 226 -6.68 2.91 -16.27
C SER A 226 -7.45 2.15 -17.35
N VAL A 227 -7.06 0.90 -17.64
CA VAL A 227 -7.67 0.12 -18.72
C VAL A 227 -9.02 -0.48 -18.30
N ASN A 228 -9.10 -1.10 -17.12
CA ASN A 228 -10.26 -1.92 -16.76
C ASN A 228 -11.35 -1.13 -16.01
N ASN A 229 -10.97 -0.12 -15.21
CA ASN A 229 -11.90 0.53 -14.28
C ASN A 229 -12.31 1.92 -14.77
N CYS A 230 -11.39 2.72 -15.29
CA CYS A 230 -11.65 4.10 -15.70
C CYS A 230 -12.77 4.25 -16.76
N PRO A 231 -12.84 3.43 -17.83
CA PRO A 231 -13.92 3.54 -18.80
C PRO A 231 -15.30 3.29 -18.19
N GLY A 232 -15.40 2.28 -17.31
CA GLY A 232 -16.62 1.94 -16.60
C GLY A 232 -17.02 3.05 -15.64
N LEU A 233 -16.10 3.54 -14.81
CA LEU A 233 -16.35 4.59 -13.84
C LEU A 233 -16.81 5.90 -14.53
N ARG A 234 -16.18 6.26 -15.65
CA ARG A 234 -16.57 7.42 -16.47
C ARG A 234 -17.94 7.24 -17.10
N TYR A 235 -18.25 6.05 -17.60
CA TYR A 235 -19.56 5.75 -18.20
C TYR A 235 -20.69 5.77 -17.15
N PHE A 236 -20.51 5.10 -16.01
CA PHE A 236 -21.51 5.03 -14.96
C PHE A 236 -21.74 6.39 -14.29
N SER A 237 -20.68 7.12 -13.93
CA SER A 237 -20.80 8.49 -13.38
C SER A 237 -21.58 9.39 -14.34
N LYS A 238 -21.26 9.34 -15.64
CA LYS A 238 -21.96 10.10 -16.67
C LYS A 238 -23.44 9.75 -16.74
N THR A 239 -23.75 8.47 -16.74
CA THR A 239 -25.13 7.97 -16.82
C THR A 239 -25.94 8.38 -15.60
N VAL A 240 -25.36 8.32 -14.40
CA VAL A 240 -26.02 8.65 -13.14
C VAL A 240 -26.39 10.14 -13.07
N TYR A 241 -25.46 11.06 -13.34
CA TYR A 241 -25.80 12.49 -13.22
C TYR A 241 -26.82 12.92 -14.28
N HIS A 242 -26.75 12.40 -15.51
CA HIS A 242 -27.77 12.66 -16.53
C HIS A 242 -29.14 12.13 -16.08
N GLY A 243 -29.19 10.92 -15.53
CA GLY A 243 -30.42 10.34 -14.98
C GLY A 243 -31.01 11.19 -13.85
N LEU A 244 -30.17 11.66 -12.92
CA LEU A 244 -30.61 12.53 -11.83
C LEU A 244 -31.17 13.87 -12.32
N ILE A 245 -30.54 14.49 -13.33
CA ILE A 245 -31.06 15.72 -13.95
C ILE A 245 -32.41 15.48 -14.62
N LEU A 246 -32.56 14.39 -15.37
CA LEU A 246 -33.83 14.03 -16.03
C LEU A 246 -34.96 13.79 -15.04
N VAL A 247 -34.69 13.05 -13.96
CA VAL A 247 -35.68 12.80 -12.89
C VAL A 247 -36.07 14.11 -12.20
N SER A 248 -35.09 14.95 -11.87
CA SER A 248 -35.33 16.25 -11.24
C SER A 248 -36.20 17.17 -12.12
N ALA A 249 -35.89 17.25 -13.41
CA ALA A 249 -36.69 18.01 -14.38
C ALA A 249 -38.13 17.49 -14.48
N SER A 250 -38.31 16.17 -14.51
CA SER A 250 -39.64 15.53 -14.60
C SER A 250 -40.51 15.84 -13.38
N VAL A 251 -39.93 15.76 -12.18
CA VAL A 251 -40.61 16.08 -10.92
C VAL A 251 -40.94 17.57 -10.87
N MET A 252 -40.01 18.45 -11.26
CA MET A 252 -40.23 19.89 -11.29
C MET A 252 -41.42 20.26 -12.21
N VAL A 253 -41.47 19.71 -13.42
CA VAL A 253 -42.59 19.93 -14.35
C VAL A 253 -43.91 19.45 -13.74
N SER A 254 -43.92 18.27 -13.11
CA SER A 254 -45.12 17.72 -12.47
C SER A 254 -45.65 18.63 -11.35
N ILE A 255 -44.76 19.14 -10.49
CA ILE A 255 -45.13 20.07 -9.40
C ILE A 255 -45.68 21.38 -9.98
N VAL A 256 -45.04 21.94 -11.01
CA VAL A 256 -45.51 23.18 -11.66
C VAL A 256 -46.90 22.99 -12.27
N CYS A 257 -47.13 21.87 -12.97
CA CYS A 257 -48.45 21.53 -13.50
C CYS A 257 -49.51 21.44 -12.38
N TRP A 258 -49.20 20.82 -11.24
CA TRP A 258 -50.11 20.75 -10.11
C TRP A 258 -50.41 22.12 -9.49
N MET A 259 -49.40 22.99 -9.35
CA MET A 259 -49.58 24.36 -8.84
C MET A 259 -50.48 25.20 -9.76
N VAL A 260 -50.27 25.11 -11.08
CA VAL A 260 -51.11 25.82 -12.06
C VAL A 260 -52.55 25.29 -12.02
N HIS A 261 -52.73 23.97 -12.00
CA HIS A 261 -54.06 23.35 -11.99
C HIS A 261 -54.87 23.70 -10.73
N THR A 262 -54.24 23.60 -9.54
CA THR A 262 -54.89 23.97 -8.27
C THR A 262 -55.26 25.45 -8.21
N ARG A 263 -54.38 26.34 -8.71
CA ARG A 263 -54.66 27.78 -8.81
C ARG A 263 -55.84 28.07 -9.73
N GLN A 264 -55.88 27.47 -10.93
CA GLN A 264 -56.99 27.63 -11.87
C GLN A 264 -58.32 27.16 -11.26
N ARG A 265 -58.33 26.04 -10.53
CA ARG A 265 -59.53 25.54 -9.86
C ARG A 265 -60.00 26.48 -8.75
N SER A 266 -59.08 26.98 -7.92
CA SER A 266 -59.42 27.95 -6.87
C SER A 266 -59.98 29.26 -7.44
N LEU A 267 -59.57 29.67 -8.64
CA LEU A 267 -60.12 30.85 -9.32
C LEU A 267 -61.53 30.59 -9.85
N ARG A 268 -61.79 29.42 -10.45
CA ARG A 268 -63.13 29.03 -10.93
C ARG A 268 -64.15 28.90 -9.78
N GLY A 269 -63.77 28.29 -8.66
CA GLY A 269 -64.65 28.14 -7.49
C GLY A 269 -64.90 29.44 -6.70
N LYS A 270 -64.26 30.57 -7.05
CA LYS A 270 -64.57 31.90 -6.49
C LYS A 270 -65.50 32.73 -7.39
N GLN A 271 -65.81 32.25 -8.60
CA GLN A 271 -66.69 32.93 -9.57
C GLN A 271 -68.12 32.36 -9.60
N GLU A 272 -68.37 31.26 -8.88
CA GLU A 272 -69.71 30.75 -8.54
C GLU A 272 -70.11 31.23 -7.14
#